data_AF-A0A1A2L0C4-F1
#
_entry.id   AF-A0A1A2L0C4-F1
#
_cell.length_a   1.000
_cell.length_b   1.000
_cell.length_c   1.000
_cell.angle_alpha   90.00
_cell.angle_beta   90.00
_cell.angle_gamma   90.00
#
_symmetry.space_group_name_H-M   'P 1'
#
loop_
_entity.id
_entity.type
_entity.pdbx_description
1 polymer ?
#
loop_
_entity_poly.entity_id
_entity_poly.type
_entity_poly.pdbx_seq_one_letter_code
_entity_poly.pdbx_strand_id
1 'polypeptide(L)'
;MVLYEFRCDSSCGVTKKLYPMNARPDAIDCPDCGAPARRLISSPNLGRGGSTAMALQDATRATADRPAVVAGPPPGGRRQKVTTNPLHHKLPRP
;
A
#
# COMPACT_ATOMS: atom_id res chain seq x y z
N MET A 1 15.28 -18.48 -6.97
CA MET A 1 14.27 -19.46 -6.52
C MET A 1 12.98 -18.73 -6.22
N VAL A 2 11.83 -19.31 -6.57
CA VAL A 2 10.49 -18.74 -6.40
C VAL A 2 9.61 -19.73 -5.65
N LEU A 3 8.80 -19.26 -4.71
CA LEU A 3 7.87 -20.08 -3.96
C LEU A 3 6.57 -20.27 -4.76
N TYR A 4 6.19 -21.52 -4.99
CA TYR A 4 4.96 -21.89 -5.65
C TYR A 4 4.07 -22.71 -4.70
N GLU A 5 2.76 -22.52 -4.82
CA GLU A 5 1.74 -23.28 -4.10
C GLU A 5 1.05 -24.26 -5.04
N PHE A 6 0.84 -25.49 -4.57
CA PHE A 6 0.18 -26.57 -5.29
C PHE A 6 -0.96 -27.13 -4.45
N ARG A 7 -2.14 -27.29 -5.02
CA ARG A 7 -3.30 -27.86 -4.34
C ARG A 7 -3.47 -29.31 -4.74
N CYS A 8 -3.58 -30.18 -3.74
CA CYS A 8 -3.80 -31.60 -3.95
C CYS A 8 -5.24 -31.88 -4.43
N ASP A 9 -5.37 -32.75 -5.44
CA ASP A 9 -6.68 -33.15 -5.98
C ASP A 9 -7.47 -34.05 -5.00
N SER A 10 -6.80 -34.78 -4.11
CA SER A 10 -7.43 -35.64 -3.08
C SER A 10 -7.62 -34.93 -1.73
N SER A 11 -7.71 -33.60 -1.72
CA SER A 11 -8.09 -32.77 -0.56
C SER A 11 -7.14 -32.72 0.64
N CYS A 12 -5.90 -33.20 0.52
CA CYS A 12 -4.88 -33.09 1.58
C CYS A 12 -4.49 -31.63 1.92
N GLY A 13 -4.75 -30.69 1.02
CA GLY A 13 -4.52 -29.25 1.24
C GLY A 13 -3.58 -28.63 0.20
N VAL A 14 -2.80 -27.64 0.64
CA VAL A 14 -1.86 -26.88 -0.20
C VAL A 14 -0.42 -27.14 0.24
N THR A 15 0.43 -27.49 -0.72
CA THR A 15 1.86 -27.72 -0.53
C THR A 15 2.68 -26.59 -1.15
N LYS A 16 3.76 -26.18 -0.48
CA LYS A 16 4.67 -25.13 -0.94
C LYS A 16 6.00 -25.73 -1.41
N LYS A 17 6.48 -25.34 -2.59
CA LYS A 17 7.77 -25.78 -3.14
C LYS A 17 8.51 -24.63 -3.81
N LEU A 18 9.83 -24.67 -3.73
CA LEU A 18 10.73 -23.71 -4.38
C LEU A 18 11.18 -24.28 -5.72
N TYR A 19 10.95 -23.53 -6.79
CA TYR A 19 11.45 -23.85 -8.13
C TYR A 19 12.15 -22.63 -8.74
N PRO A 20 13.10 -22.82 -9.66
CA PRO A 20 13.53 -21.73 -10.53
C PRO A 20 12.36 -21.35 -11.46
N MET A 21 12.32 -20.08 -11.88
CA MET A 21 11.17 -19.54 -12.62
C MET A 21 10.94 -20.25 -13.97
N ASN A 22 12.01 -20.82 -14.57
CA ASN A 22 12.01 -21.48 -15.87
C ASN A 22 11.81 -23.01 -15.83
N ALA A 23 11.87 -23.65 -14.66
CA ALA A 23 11.80 -25.12 -14.53
C ALA A 23 10.75 -25.57 -13.51
N ARG A 24 9.70 -24.76 -13.31
CA ARG A 24 8.57 -25.12 -12.45
C ARG A 24 7.58 -26.03 -13.21
N PRO A 25 7.25 -27.22 -12.69
CA PRO A 25 6.24 -28.10 -13.28
C PRO A 25 4.80 -27.60 -13.06
N ASP A 26 3.86 -28.10 -13.87
CA ASP A 26 2.42 -27.80 -13.75
C ASP A 26 1.70 -28.62 -12.68
N ALA A 27 2.18 -29.83 -12.42
CA ALA A 27 1.74 -30.67 -11.33
C ALA A 27 2.94 -31.32 -10.61
N ILE A 28 2.76 -31.62 -9.33
CA ILE A 28 3.71 -32.38 -8.51
C ILE A 28 2.96 -33.50 -7.80
N ASP A 29 3.69 -34.50 -7.31
CA ASP A 29 3.09 -35.50 -6.42
C ASP A 29 2.89 -34.91 -5.02
N CYS A 30 1.69 -35.08 -4.48
CA CYS A 30 1.39 -34.63 -3.12
C CYS A 30 2.25 -35.42 -2.12
N PRO A 31 2.97 -34.76 -1.20
CA PRO A 31 3.82 -35.44 -0.22
C PRO A 31 3.03 -36.31 0.77
N ASP A 32 1.73 -36.07 0.93
CA ASP A 32 0.91 -36.77 1.92
C ASP A 32 0.21 -38.02 1.36
N CYS A 33 -0.20 -38.00 0.09
CA CYS A 33 -1.02 -39.06 -0.51
C CYS A 33 -0.55 -39.56 -1.89
N GLY A 34 0.47 -38.93 -2.48
CA GLY A 34 0.96 -39.26 -3.82
C GLY A 34 0.03 -38.89 -4.97
N ALA A 35 -1.17 -38.36 -4.72
CA ALA A 35 -2.07 -37.88 -5.76
C ALA A 35 -1.49 -36.63 -6.45
N PRO A 36 -1.87 -36.35 -7.72
CA PRO A 36 -1.43 -35.15 -8.40
C PRO A 36 -1.89 -33.89 -7.65
N ALA A 37 -0.97 -32.95 -7.48
CA ALA A 37 -1.22 -31.63 -6.93
C ALA A 37 -0.90 -30.58 -7.99
N ARG A 38 -1.93 -29.83 -8.43
CA ARG A 38 -1.82 -28.84 -9.50
C ARG A 38 -1.38 -27.49 -8.95
N ARG A 39 -0.63 -26.73 -9.74
CA ARG A 39 -0.26 -25.36 -9.37
C ARG A 39 -1.49 -24.51 -9.12
N LEU A 40 -1.48 -23.78 -8.01
CA LEU A 40 -2.45 -22.74 -7.72
C LEU A 40 -1.81 -21.35 -7.92
N ILE A 41 -2.61 -20.39 -8.38
CA ILE A 41 -2.23 -18.99 -8.29
C ILE A 41 -2.55 -18.55 -6.87
N SER A 42 -1.52 -18.50 -6.02
CA SER A 42 -1.69 -18.07 -4.63
C SER A 42 -2.21 -16.65 -4.58
N SER A 43 -3.01 -16.34 -3.56
CA SER A 43 -3.48 -14.97 -3.35
C SER A 43 -2.26 -14.05 -3.21
N PRO A 44 -2.07 -13.07 -4.11
CA PRO A 44 -1.05 -12.05 -3.91
C PRO A 44 -1.37 -11.36 -2.59
N ASN A 45 -0.37 -11.02 -1.78
CA ASN A 45 -0.54 -10.59 -0.38
C ASN A 45 -1.59 -9.46 -0.19
N LEU A 46 -2.87 -9.84 -0.06
CA LEU A 46 -4.03 -8.94 -0.17
C LEU A 46 -4.12 -7.95 0.99
N GLY A 47 -3.37 -8.18 2.07
CA GLY A 47 -3.35 -7.32 3.25
C GLY A 47 -2.65 -5.97 3.10
N ARG A 48 -2.02 -5.67 1.95
CA ARG A 48 -1.33 -4.38 1.73
C ARG A 48 -2.22 -3.25 1.20
N GLY A 49 -3.51 -3.52 0.98
CA GLY A 49 -4.46 -2.55 0.43
C GLY A 49 -4.77 -1.35 1.32
N GLY A 50 -4.47 -1.41 2.62
CA GLY A 50 -4.70 -0.33 3.59
C GLY A 50 -3.48 0.52 3.92
N SER A 51 -2.41 0.46 3.12
CA SER A 51 -1.18 1.20 3.42
C SER A 51 -1.37 2.72 3.26
N THR A 52 -0.57 3.50 3.98
CA THR A 52 -0.53 4.97 3.84
C THR A 52 -0.23 5.42 2.42
N ALA A 53 0.65 4.69 1.71
CA ALA A 53 0.94 4.94 0.30
C ALA A 53 -0.30 4.77 -0.60
N MET A 54 -1.10 3.72 -0.37
CA MET A 54 -2.34 3.49 -1.13
C MET A 54 -3.39 4.55 -0.81
N ALA A 55 -3.56 4.90 0.47
CA ALA A 55 -4.45 5.98 0.89
C ALA A 55 -4.09 7.33 0.23
N LEU A 56 -2.80 7.65 0.09
CA LEU A 56 -2.33 8.86 -0.60
C LEU A 56 -2.65 8.83 -2.10
N GLN A 57 -2.50 7.68 -2.75
CA GLN A 57 -2.86 7.51 -4.17
C GLN A 57 -4.37 7.72 -4.37
N ASP A 58 -5.20 7.12 -3.53
CA ASP A 58 -6.65 7.25 -3.58
C ASP A 58 -7.09 8.70 -3.32
N ALA A 59 -6.51 9.36 -2.32
CA ALA A 59 -6.76 10.77 -2.04
C ALA A 59 -6.39 11.65 -3.24
N THR A 60 -5.25 11.39 -3.88
CA THR A 60 -4.81 12.13 -5.09
C THR A 60 -5.80 11.92 -6.24
N ARG A 61 -6.18 10.67 -6.53
CA ARG A 61 -7.19 10.36 -7.56
C ARG A 61 -8.52 11.06 -7.27
N ALA A 62 -8.97 11.06 -6.02
CA ALA A 62 -10.23 11.68 -5.62
C ALA A 62 -10.28 13.19 -5.89
N THR A 63 -9.14 13.88 -5.95
CA THR A 63 -9.12 15.33 -6.23
C THR A 63 -9.62 15.69 -7.63
N ALA A 64 -9.61 14.75 -8.59
CA ALA A 64 -10.13 14.97 -9.93
C ALA A 64 -11.65 15.23 -9.95
N ASP A 65 -12.41 14.45 -9.16
CA ASP A 65 -13.88 14.51 -9.16
C ASP A 65 -14.46 15.13 -7.88
N ARG A 66 -13.75 15.03 -6.76
CA ARG A 66 -14.19 15.48 -5.42
C ARG A 66 -13.04 16.16 -4.67
N PRO A 67 -12.54 17.30 -5.15
CA PRO A 67 -11.50 18.04 -4.45
C PRO A 67 -11.98 18.48 -3.07
N ALA A 68 -11.13 18.35 -2.06
CA ALA A 68 -11.42 18.86 -0.72
C ALA A 68 -11.41 20.39 -0.75
N VAL A 69 -12.59 21.01 -0.71
CA VAL A 69 -12.73 22.47 -0.60
C VAL A 69 -12.71 22.84 0.88
N VAL A 70 -11.64 23.52 1.33
CA VAL A 70 -11.55 24.05 2.69
C VAL A 70 -12.26 25.40 2.76
N ALA A 71 -13.18 25.56 3.71
CA ALA A 71 -13.95 26.78 3.93
C ALA A 71 -13.14 27.97 4.48
N GLY A 72 -11.86 27.73 4.82
CA GLY A 72 -10.96 28.76 5.33
C GLY A 72 -9.63 28.17 5.79
N PRO A 73 -8.65 29.03 6.12
CA PRO A 73 -7.40 28.60 6.73
C PRO A 73 -7.66 27.82 8.03
N PRO A 74 -6.80 26.86 8.40
CA PRO A 74 -6.95 26.13 9.64
C PRO A 74 -7.01 27.10 10.83
N PRO A 75 -7.96 26.93 11.76
CA PRO A 75 -8.04 27.77 12.95
C PRO A 75 -6.77 27.57 13.77
N GLY A 76 -6.02 28.65 14.03
CA GLY A 76 -4.79 28.59 14.82
C GLY A 76 -3.49 28.84 14.06
N GLY A 77 -3.51 29.66 13.01
CA GLY A 77 -2.28 30.21 12.45
C GLY A 77 -1.38 30.78 13.55
N ARG A 78 -0.09 30.43 13.53
CA ARG A 78 0.90 30.84 14.53
C ARG A 78 0.86 32.37 14.65
N ARG A 79 0.52 32.91 15.83
CA ARG A 79 0.50 34.37 16.05
C ARG A 79 1.87 34.93 15.65
N GLN A 80 1.89 35.82 14.67
CA GLN A 80 3.10 36.55 14.29
C GLN A 80 3.58 37.34 15.51
N LYS A 81 4.88 37.25 15.81
CA LYS A 81 5.47 38.03 16.91
C LYS A 81 5.52 39.50 16.47
N VAL A 82 4.61 40.31 17.01
CA VAL A 82 4.66 41.76 16.85
C VAL A 82 5.79 42.30 17.72
N THR A 83 6.68 43.09 17.12
CA THR A 83 7.76 43.77 17.85
C THR A 83 7.28 45.18 18.25
N THR A 84 7.42 45.53 19.52
CA THR A 84 7.00 46.83 20.09
C THR A 84 8.18 47.81 20.16
N ASN A 85 9.10 47.76 19.21
CA ASN A 85 10.28 48.63 19.22
C ASN A 85 9.85 50.09 18.90
N PRO A 86 10.09 51.06 19.81
CA PRO A 86 9.69 52.46 19.59
C PRO A 86 10.39 53.10 18.38
N LEU A 87 11.50 52.55 17.89
CA LEU A 87 12.17 53.05 16.68
C LEU A 87 11.34 52.82 15.40
N HIS A 88 10.31 51.96 15.43
CA HIS A 88 9.40 51.77 14.30
C HIS A 88 8.68 53.05 13.89
N HIS A 89 8.50 54.02 14.80
CA HIS A 89 7.91 55.31 14.49
C HIS A 89 8.74 56.15 13.50
N LYS A 90 10.02 55.83 13.33
CA LYS A 90 10.94 56.53 12.42
C LYS A 90 11.00 55.93 11.02
N LEU A 91 10.30 54.82 10.78
CA LEU A 91 10.25 54.22 9.44
C LEU A 91 9.39 55.07 8.50
N PRO A 92 9.74 55.16 7.21
CA PRO A 92 8.90 55.81 6.20
C PRO A 92 7.53 55.13 6.19
N ARG A 93 6.47 55.92 6.28
CA ARG A 93 5.10 55.39 6.20
C ARG A 93 4.75 55.17 4.72
N PRO A 94 4.17 54.01 4.37
CA PRO A 94 3.59 53.80 3.04
C PRO A 94 2.38 54.70 2.80
#